data_AF-A0A7L4E1Q5-F1
#
_entry.id   AF-A0A7L4E1Q5-F1
#
_cell.length_a   1.000
_cell.length_b   1.000
_cell.length_c   1.000
_cell.angle_alpha   90.00
_cell.angle_beta   90.00
_cell.angle_gamma   90.00
#
_symmetry.space_group_name_H-M   'P 1'
#
loop_
_entity.id
_entity.type
_entity.pdbx_description
1 polymer ?
#
loop_
_entity_poly.entity_id
_entity_poly.type
_entity_poly.pdbx_seq_one_letter_code
_entity_poly.pdbx_strand_id
1 'polypeptide(L)'
;PEEIPRPVQDPGNILKQGYLEKRSREPSFFGSEWHKRWCVLTRRDFLYYANEKSKQPKGSFPIERYHAHLDSQLRKDSRKKCCFQLLCPGKRSYEFTAPSPAEAQDWVEQIQFLLKDLSSLTIPCEEEEEEEEELSRDRDSSDSMDNSQNSTLNPEEPELEGDDIYEVLPGELPNSQ
;
A
#
# COMPACT_ATOMS: atom_id res chain seq x y z
N PRO A 1 -8.76 38.37 8.90
CA PRO A 1 -8.97 37.66 7.62
C PRO A 1 -8.13 36.39 7.63
N GLU A 2 -8.78 35.25 7.85
CA GLU A 2 -8.15 33.93 7.86
C GLU A 2 -7.64 33.64 6.44
N GLU A 3 -6.33 33.71 6.23
CA GLU A 3 -5.72 33.29 4.96
C GLU A 3 -5.82 31.77 4.87
N ILE A 4 -6.86 31.30 4.17
CA ILE A 4 -6.98 29.90 3.77
C ILE A 4 -5.72 29.57 2.96
N PRO A 5 -4.89 28.60 3.40
CA PRO A 5 -3.67 28.28 2.68
C PRO A 5 -4.02 27.88 1.26
N ARG A 6 -3.48 28.60 0.28
CA ARG A 6 -3.53 28.14 -1.10
C ARG A 6 -2.83 26.78 -1.13
N PRO A 7 -3.43 25.72 -1.73
CA PRO A 7 -2.66 24.53 -2.03
C PRO A 7 -1.55 24.99 -2.97
N VAL A 8 -0.34 25.11 -2.43
CA VAL A 8 0.85 25.50 -3.17
C VAL A 8 1.05 24.40 -4.20
N GLN A 9 0.68 24.69 -5.45
CA GLN A 9 1.03 23.85 -6.56
C GLN A 9 2.53 24.02 -6.76
N ASP A 10 3.34 23.21 -6.09
CA ASP A 10 4.75 23.09 -6.42
C ASP A 10 4.85 22.39 -7.78
N PRO A 11 5.21 23.10 -8.87
CA PRO A 11 5.25 22.51 -10.20
C PRO A 11 6.25 21.34 -10.29
N GLY A 12 7.22 21.27 -9.36
CA GLY A 12 8.17 20.15 -9.26
C GLY A 12 7.56 18.81 -8.84
N ASN A 13 6.30 18.79 -8.40
CA ASN A 13 5.61 17.57 -7.93
C ASN A 13 4.48 17.09 -8.84
N ILE A 14 4.26 17.76 -9.98
CA ILE A 14 3.23 17.38 -10.95
C ILE A 14 3.77 16.27 -11.84
N LEU A 15 3.10 15.12 -11.85
CA LEU A 15 3.46 13.97 -12.68
C LEU A 15 2.74 13.99 -14.02
N LYS A 16 1.45 14.35 -14.00
CA LYS A 16 0.64 14.47 -15.21
C LYS A 16 -0.49 15.46 -15.00
N GLN A 17 -0.84 16.19 -16.06
CA GLN A 17 -1.97 17.12 -16.05
C GLN A 17 -2.68 17.14 -17.40
N GLY A 18 -3.99 17.38 -17.41
CA GLY A 18 -4.78 17.35 -18.63
C GLY A 18 -6.27 17.44 -18.39
N TYR A 19 -7.03 17.66 -19.48
CA TYR A 19 -8.48 17.65 -19.43
C TYR A 19 -9.03 16.23 -19.46
N LEU A 20 -9.88 15.91 -18.48
CA LEU A 20 -10.64 14.66 -18.41
C LEU A 20 -12.13 14.97 -18.20
N GLU A 21 -13.00 14.09 -18.67
CA GLU A 21 -14.40 14.11 -18.25
C GLU A 21 -14.55 13.24 -17.02
N LYS A 22 -14.97 13.81 -15.89
CA LYS A 22 -15.22 13.09 -14.65
C LYS A 22 -16.71 12.80 -14.50
N ARG A 23 -17.08 11.56 -14.12
CA ARG A 23 -18.48 11.23 -13.78
C ARG A 23 -18.92 11.93 -12.50
N SER A 24 -20.15 12.42 -12.49
CA SER A 24 -20.81 13.01 -11.32
C SER A 24 -20.91 11.96 -10.22
N ARG A 25 -20.88 12.43 -8.97
CA ARG A 25 -21.14 11.56 -7.80
C ARG A 25 -22.60 11.15 -7.78
N GLU A 26 -23.49 12.09 -8.09
CA GLU A 26 -24.92 11.89 -7.98
C GLU A 26 -25.49 11.59 -9.37
N PRO A 27 -26.43 10.62 -9.47
CA PRO A 27 -27.22 10.40 -10.66
C PRO A 27 -27.80 11.73 -11.10
N SER A 28 -27.38 12.19 -12.27
CA SER A 28 -27.77 13.51 -12.75
C SER A 28 -29.18 13.41 -13.31
N PHE A 29 -30.18 13.86 -12.55
CA PHE A 29 -31.59 13.83 -12.97
C PHE A 29 -31.90 14.81 -14.12
N PHE A 30 -31.07 15.84 -14.33
CA PHE A 30 -31.35 16.93 -15.29
C PHE A 30 -30.15 17.35 -16.14
N GLY A 31 -29.10 16.53 -16.26
CA GLY A 31 -27.90 16.93 -17.01
C GLY A 31 -26.93 15.80 -17.33
N SER A 32 -25.85 16.13 -18.02
CA SER A 32 -24.77 15.18 -18.34
C SER A 32 -24.12 14.67 -17.06
N GLU A 33 -24.01 13.35 -16.93
CA GLU A 33 -23.27 12.72 -15.83
C GLU A 33 -21.76 13.05 -15.92
N TRP A 34 -21.25 13.28 -17.13
CA TRP A 34 -19.84 13.53 -17.39
C TRP A 34 -19.54 15.03 -17.48
N HIS A 35 -18.53 15.46 -16.74
CA HIS A 35 -18.14 16.86 -16.64
C HIS A 35 -16.66 17.05 -16.96
N LYS A 36 -16.34 17.92 -17.93
CA LYS A 36 -14.95 18.29 -18.23
C LYS A 36 -14.30 18.99 -17.04
N ARG A 37 -13.14 18.51 -16.62
CA ARG A 37 -12.33 19.02 -15.51
C ARG A 37 -10.86 19.01 -15.92
N TRP A 38 -10.13 20.02 -15.49
CA TRP A 38 -8.67 20.00 -15.57
C TRP A 38 -8.15 19.19 -14.40
N CYS A 39 -7.51 18.06 -14.66
CA CYS A 39 -7.01 17.15 -13.65
C CYS A 39 -5.49 17.28 -13.55
N VAL A 40 -4.98 17.19 -12.33
CA VAL A 40 -3.56 17.28 -12.01
C VAL A 40 -3.24 16.14 -11.04
N LEU A 41 -2.36 15.24 -11.47
CA LEU A 41 -1.80 14.19 -10.65
C LEU A 41 -0.47 14.67 -10.09
N THR A 42 -0.34 14.59 -8.77
CA THR A 42 0.91 14.80 -8.03
C THR A 42 1.35 13.49 -7.38
N ARG A 43 2.54 13.47 -6.76
CA ARG A 43 3.01 12.28 -6.03
C ARG A 43 2.11 11.86 -4.86
N ARG A 44 1.32 12.78 -4.30
CA ARG A 44 0.47 12.51 -3.11
C ARG A 44 -1.02 12.55 -3.43
N ASP A 45 -1.43 13.50 -4.25
CA ASP A 45 -2.84 13.82 -4.47
C ASP A 45 -3.20 13.87 -5.95
N PHE A 46 -4.45 13.50 -6.23
CA PHE A 46 -5.12 13.77 -7.49
C PHE A 46 -6.09 14.94 -7.30
N LEU A 47 -5.84 16.03 -8.01
CA LEU A 47 -6.63 17.26 -7.94
C LEU A 47 -7.43 17.45 -9.22
N TYR A 48 -8.61 18.05 -9.11
CA TYR A 48 -9.39 18.45 -10.27
C TYR A 48 -9.99 19.84 -10.11
N TYR A 49 -9.94 20.60 -11.20
CA TYR A 49 -10.34 21.99 -11.29
C TYR A 49 -11.47 22.14 -12.29
N ALA A 50 -12.22 23.25 -12.21
CA ALA A 50 -13.22 23.56 -13.22
C ALA A 50 -12.59 23.74 -14.61
N ASN A 51 -11.43 24.39 -14.65
CA ASN A 51 -10.60 24.59 -15.82
C ASN A 51 -9.14 24.81 -15.37
N GLU A 52 -8.21 24.84 -16.34
CA GLU A 52 -6.77 25.03 -16.11
C GLU A 52 -6.42 26.35 -15.41
N LYS A 53 -7.21 27.42 -15.66
CA LYS A 53 -6.98 28.76 -15.09
C LYS A 53 -7.56 28.93 -13.68
N SER A 54 -8.18 27.89 -13.12
CA SER A 54 -8.85 27.97 -11.83
C SER A 54 -7.84 28.04 -10.69
N LYS A 55 -7.97 29.05 -9.83
CA LYS A 55 -7.08 29.24 -8.67
C LYS A 55 -7.27 28.20 -7.56
N GLN A 56 -8.45 27.59 -7.47
CA GLN A 56 -8.79 26.62 -6.43
C GLN A 56 -9.30 25.32 -7.06
N PRO A 57 -8.87 24.15 -6.54
CA PRO A 57 -9.41 22.87 -6.96
C PRO A 57 -10.87 22.76 -6.55
N LYS A 58 -11.67 22.10 -7.41
CA LYS A 58 -13.04 21.69 -7.04
C LYS A 58 -13.03 20.54 -6.04
N GLY A 59 -11.95 19.78 -6.01
CA GLY A 59 -11.66 18.80 -4.98
C GLY A 59 -10.32 18.13 -5.23
N SER A 60 -9.85 17.42 -4.20
CA SER A 60 -8.66 16.58 -4.22
C SER A 60 -8.92 15.29 -3.45
N PHE A 61 -8.13 14.27 -3.73
CA PHE A 61 -8.07 13.05 -2.93
C PHE A 61 -6.66 12.47 -2.96
N PRO A 62 -6.21 11.84 -1.85
CA PRO A 62 -4.91 11.19 -1.82
C PRO A 62 -4.91 9.96 -2.72
N ILE A 63 -3.86 9.79 -3.52
CA ILE A 63 -3.78 8.71 -4.51
C ILE A 63 -3.29 7.39 -3.89
N GLU A 64 -2.54 7.42 -2.79
CA GLU A 64 -1.83 6.28 -2.18
C GLU A 64 -2.64 4.98 -2.04
N ARG A 65 -3.95 5.08 -1.80
CA ARG A 65 -4.83 3.91 -1.57
C ARG A 65 -5.78 3.61 -2.74
N TYR A 66 -5.59 4.29 -3.86
CA TYR A 66 -6.37 4.07 -5.08
C TYR A 66 -5.66 3.07 -5.99
N HIS A 67 -6.43 2.45 -6.88
CA HIS A 67 -5.95 1.61 -7.97
C HIS A 67 -6.58 2.10 -9.27
N ALA A 68 -5.75 2.38 -10.27
CA ALA A 68 -6.19 2.77 -11.61
C ALA A 68 -6.30 1.57 -12.53
N HIS A 69 -7.38 1.50 -13.31
CA HIS A 69 -7.49 0.57 -14.44
C HIS A 69 -8.45 1.10 -15.49
N LEU A 70 -8.27 0.63 -16.73
CA LEU A 70 -9.19 0.90 -17.84
C LEU A 70 -10.51 0.17 -17.59
N ASP A 71 -11.62 0.85 -17.83
CA ASP A 71 -12.94 0.23 -17.70
C ASP A 71 -13.85 0.66 -18.86
N SER A 72 -14.13 -0.29 -19.74
CA SER A 72 -14.99 -0.11 -20.91
C SER A 72 -16.49 -0.26 -20.63
N GLN A 73 -16.88 -0.62 -19.40
CA GLN A 73 -18.28 -0.72 -18.98
C GLN A 73 -18.84 0.63 -18.50
N LEU A 74 -17.97 1.64 -18.28
CA LEU A 74 -18.37 2.97 -17.81
C LEU A 74 -19.23 3.74 -18.82
N ARG A 75 -19.12 3.41 -20.12
CA ARG A 75 -19.88 4.03 -21.21
C ARG A 75 -20.27 3.01 -22.27
N LYS A 76 -21.38 3.25 -22.97
CA LYS A 76 -21.86 2.42 -24.08
C LYS A 76 -21.54 2.99 -25.48
N ASP A 77 -20.91 4.16 -25.54
CA ASP A 77 -20.55 4.85 -26.78
C ASP A 77 -19.15 4.43 -27.31
N SER A 78 -18.73 5.02 -28.43
CA SER A 78 -17.40 4.77 -29.01
C SER A 78 -16.24 5.18 -28.09
N ARG A 79 -16.51 6.02 -27.07
CA ARG A 79 -15.52 6.48 -26.09
C ARG A 79 -15.32 5.51 -24.92
N LYS A 80 -16.01 4.37 -24.90
CA LYS A 80 -15.83 3.33 -23.88
C LYS A 80 -14.37 2.88 -23.72
N LYS A 81 -13.58 2.88 -24.79
CA LYS A 81 -12.14 2.54 -24.74
C LYS A 81 -11.26 3.65 -24.14
N CYS A 82 -11.81 4.84 -23.97
CA CYS A 82 -11.12 6.00 -23.39
C CYS A 82 -11.44 6.18 -21.90
N CYS A 83 -12.12 5.20 -21.29
CA CYS A 83 -12.62 5.28 -19.93
C CYS A 83 -11.72 4.51 -18.97
N PHE A 84 -11.52 5.09 -17.79
CA PHE A 84 -10.76 4.48 -16.71
C PHE A 84 -11.37 4.87 -15.36
N GLN A 85 -11.08 4.08 -14.33
CA GLN A 85 -11.52 4.38 -12.98
C GLN A 85 -10.41 4.21 -11.95
N LEU A 86 -10.56 4.99 -10.87
CA LEU A 86 -9.78 4.93 -9.65
C LEU A 86 -10.65 4.33 -8.56
N LEU A 87 -10.34 3.11 -8.16
CA LEU A 87 -11.00 2.40 -7.07
C LEU A 87 -10.17 2.52 -5.79
N CYS A 88 -10.80 2.73 -4.65
CA CYS A 88 -10.13 2.62 -3.36
C CYS A 88 -10.95 1.66 -2.47
N PRO A 89 -10.35 0.60 -1.92
CA PRO A 89 -11.03 -0.25 -0.96
C PRO A 89 -11.63 0.59 0.19
N GLY A 90 -12.92 0.40 0.46
CA GLY A 90 -13.62 1.13 1.53
C GLY A 90 -13.91 2.62 1.27
N LYS A 91 -13.62 3.15 0.08
CA LYS A 91 -13.95 4.54 -0.29
C LYS A 91 -14.66 4.61 -1.65
N ARG A 92 -15.13 5.81 -2.01
CA ARG A 92 -15.75 6.07 -3.32
C ARG A 92 -14.76 5.82 -4.47
N SER A 93 -15.28 5.27 -5.56
CA SER A 93 -14.62 5.24 -6.85
C SER A 93 -14.69 6.59 -7.56
N TYR A 94 -13.76 6.83 -8.47
CA TYR A 94 -13.78 7.97 -9.38
C TYR A 94 -13.63 7.47 -10.80
N GLU A 95 -14.49 7.95 -11.69
CA GLU A 95 -14.53 7.51 -13.07
C GLU A 95 -14.23 8.68 -14.00
N PHE A 96 -13.41 8.39 -15.00
CA PHE A 96 -12.90 9.38 -15.94
C PHE A 96 -12.98 8.88 -17.38
N THR A 97 -13.20 9.81 -18.31
CA THR A 97 -13.03 9.60 -19.75
C THR A 97 -11.96 10.56 -20.25
N ALA A 98 -10.92 10.00 -20.88
CA ALA A 98 -9.86 10.73 -21.54
C ALA A 98 -10.27 11.12 -22.98
N PRO A 99 -9.56 12.07 -23.62
CA PRO A 99 -9.87 12.47 -25.00
C PRO A 99 -9.54 11.38 -26.04
N SER A 100 -8.67 10.43 -25.70
CA SER A 100 -8.27 9.31 -26.56
C SER A 100 -8.00 8.05 -25.74
N PRO A 101 -8.02 6.85 -26.34
CA PRO A 101 -7.68 5.61 -25.63
C PRO A 101 -6.21 5.58 -25.19
N ALA A 102 -5.31 6.17 -25.99
CA ALA A 102 -3.89 6.30 -25.64
C ALA A 102 -3.70 7.17 -24.40
N GLU A 103 -4.41 8.31 -24.32
CA GLU A 103 -4.40 9.16 -23.13
C GLU A 103 -4.96 8.43 -21.90
N ALA A 104 -6.06 7.69 -22.04
CA ALA A 104 -6.62 6.91 -20.94
C ALA A 104 -5.61 5.89 -20.38
N GLN A 105 -4.90 5.20 -21.28
CA GLN A 105 -3.86 4.26 -20.92
C GLN A 105 -2.70 4.96 -20.21
N ASP A 106 -2.20 6.06 -20.76
CA ASP A 106 -1.10 6.83 -20.17
C ASP A 106 -1.44 7.36 -18.76
N TRP A 107 -2.67 7.83 -18.56
CA TRP A 107 -3.16 8.20 -17.22
C TRP A 107 -3.15 7.01 -16.25
N VAL A 108 -3.59 5.84 -16.69
CA VAL A 108 -3.61 4.62 -15.86
C VAL A 108 -2.18 4.17 -15.53
N GLU A 109 -1.30 4.09 -16.52
CA GLU A 109 0.09 3.68 -16.36
C GLU A 109 0.85 4.62 -15.41
N GLN A 110 0.69 5.93 -15.58
CA GLN A 110 1.35 6.91 -14.72
C GLN A 110 0.90 6.79 -13.26
N ILE A 111 -0.39 6.55 -13.02
CA ILE A 111 -0.94 6.36 -11.67
C ILE A 111 -0.49 5.03 -11.09
N GLN A 112 -0.54 3.94 -11.86
CA GLN A 112 -0.06 2.63 -11.43
C GLN A 112 1.43 2.65 -11.09
N PHE A 113 2.24 3.33 -11.89
CA PHE A 113 3.67 3.50 -11.64
C PHE A 113 3.89 4.21 -10.29
N LEU A 114 3.19 5.32 -10.05
CA LEU A 114 3.27 6.05 -8.78
C LEU A 114 2.86 5.17 -7.60
N LEU A 115 1.77 4.39 -7.72
CA LEU A 115 1.30 3.51 -6.65
C LEU A 115 2.32 2.41 -6.32
N LYS A 116 2.96 1.84 -7.35
CA LYS A 116 4.02 0.86 -7.20
C LYS A 116 5.24 1.47 -6.51
N ASP A 117 5.66 2.67 -6.93
CA ASP A 117 6.76 3.41 -6.31
C ASP A 117 6.50 3.68 -4.82
N LEU A 118 5.29 4.13 -4.49
CA LEU A 118 4.87 4.35 -3.10
C LEU A 118 4.85 3.07 -2.26
N SER A 119 4.45 1.93 -2.85
CA SER A 119 4.53 0.62 -2.18
C SER A 119 5.95 0.05 -2.12
N SER A 120 6.83 0.40 -3.06
CA SER A 120 8.22 -0.08 -3.07
C SER A 120 9.08 0.61 -2.00
N LEU A 121 8.64 1.77 -1.49
CA LEU A 121 9.28 2.45 -0.36
C LEU A 121 9.07 1.73 0.98
N THR A 122 8.20 0.71 1.04
CA THR A 122 8.17 -0.21 2.18
C THR A 122 9.15 -1.35 1.92
N ILE A 123 10.24 -1.38 2.69
CA ILE A 123 11.22 -2.47 2.69
C ILE A 123 10.46 -3.77 2.97
N PRO A 124 10.40 -4.73 2.02
CA PRO A 124 10.02 -6.08 2.37
C PRO A 124 11.10 -6.58 3.34
N CYS A 125 10.73 -6.85 4.59
CA CYS A 125 11.57 -7.69 5.44
C CYS A 125 11.64 -9.03 4.73
N GLU A 126 12.77 -9.35 4.12
CA GLU A 126 13.10 -10.71 3.69
C GLU A 126 13.00 -11.56 4.97
N GLU A 127 11.95 -12.38 5.08
CA GLU A 127 11.96 -13.51 6.00
C GLU A 127 13.08 -14.40 5.48
N GLU A 128 14.20 -14.44 6.21
CA GLU A 128 15.28 -15.40 5.95
C GLU A 128 14.65 -16.80 6.00
N GLU A 129 14.45 -17.41 4.83
CA GLU A 129 14.24 -18.84 4.74
C GLU A 129 15.54 -19.49 5.24
N GLU A 130 15.52 -19.95 6.49
CA GLU A 130 16.55 -20.84 7.03
C GLU A 130 16.55 -22.12 6.18
N GLU A 131 17.37 -22.16 5.12
CA GLU A 131 17.74 -23.39 4.45
C GLU A 131 18.57 -24.23 5.44
N GLU A 132 17.94 -25.21 6.08
CA GLU A 132 18.61 -26.29 6.81
C GLU A 132 19.63 -26.97 5.87
N GLU A 133 20.92 -26.69 6.06
CA GLU A 133 22.00 -27.48 5.46
C GLU A 133 22.04 -28.87 6.12
N GLU A 134 21.27 -29.82 5.56
CA GLU A 134 21.43 -31.27 5.78
C GLU A 134 22.79 -31.72 5.21
N LEU A 135 23.85 -31.54 6.01
CA LEU A 135 25.20 -31.98 5.67
C LEU A 135 25.33 -33.50 5.89
N SER A 136 24.74 -34.29 4.99
CA SER A 136 24.93 -35.74 4.94
C SER A 136 26.39 -36.07 4.58
N ARG A 137 27.21 -36.43 5.56
CA ARG A 137 28.50 -37.09 5.33
C ARG A 137 28.31 -38.60 5.31
N ASP A 138 28.31 -39.16 4.11
CA ASP A 138 28.59 -40.57 3.86
C ASP A 138 29.96 -40.95 4.41
N ARG A 139 30.07 -42.05 5.20
CA ARG A 139 30.96 -43.20 4.91
C ARG A 139 30.86 -44.34 5.94
N ASP A 140 30.12 -45.37 5.53
CA ASP A 140 30.33 -46.82 5.63
C ASP A 140 31.50 -47.37 6.50
N SER A 141 31.17 -48.18 7.52
CA SER A 141 31.93 -49.40 7.85
C SER A 141 31.20 -50.34 8.82
N SER A 142 30.96 -51.55 8.31
CA SER A 142 30.55 -52.81 8.96
C SER A 142 31.31 -53.12 10.26
N ASP A 143 30.66 -53.62 11.31
CA ASP A 143 30.38 -55.07 11.50
C ASP A 143 29.90 -55.43 12.92
N SER A 144 29.02 -56.43 12.97
CA SER A 144 28.90 -57.48 14.00
C SER A 144 28.27 -57.25 15.41
N MET A 145 27.09 -57.87 15.52
CA MET A 145 26.67 -58.91 16.49
C MET A 145 26.34 -58.58 17.96
N ASP A 146 25.04 -58.78 18.22
CA ASP A 146 24.42 -59.67 19.22
C ASP A 146 24.12 -59.19 20.66
N ASN A 147 22.85 -59.47 20.97
CA ASN A 147 22.21 -59.85 22.23
C ASN A 147 21.90 -58.85 23.35
N SER A 148 20.58 -58.68 23.49
CA SER A 148 19.81 -58.83 24.73
C SER A 148 20.06 -57.86 25.88
N GLN A 149 19.03 -57.07 26.23
CA GLN A 149 18.15 -57.35 27.39
C GLN A 149 17.13 -56.19 27.60
N ASN A 150 15.86 -56.58 27.76
CA ASN A 150 14.71 -55.90 28.40
C ASN A 150 14.92 -54.50 29.02
N SER A 151 13.97 -53.58 28.83
CA SER A 151 12.73 -53.50 29.63
C SER A 151 11.93 -52.22 29.33
N THR A 152 10.65 -52.42 29.08
CA THR A 152 9.54 -51.45 29.05
C THR A 152 9.41 -50.69 30.39
N LEU A 153 9.18 -49.37 30.33
CA LEU A 153 8.06 -48.61 30.96
C LEU A 153 8.40 -47.11 31.13
N ASN A 154 7.62 -46.25 30.45
CA ASN A 154 7.30 -44.85 30.83
C ASN A 154 6.63 -44.81 32.23
N PRO A 155 6.35 -43.65 32.90
CA PRO A 155 6.24 -42.27 32.40
C PRO A 155 6.79 -41.17 33.38
N GLU A 156 6.48 -39.90 33.07
CA GLU A 156 6.24 -38.75 33.98
C GLU A 156 7.36 -37.69 34.13
N GLU A 157 7.23 -36.61 33.35
CA GLU A 157 7.39 -35.21 33.81
C GLU A 157 6.24 -34.86 34.79
N PRO A 158 6.30 -33.81 35.66
CA PRO A 158 6.92 -32.52 35.35
C PRO A 158 7.48 -31.67 36.53
N GLU A 159 8.08 -30.53 36.13
CA GLU A 159 8.33 -29.25 36.84
C GLU A 159 9.26 -29.23 38.07
N LEU A 160 10.23 -28.30 38.07
CA LEU A 160 10.61 -27.39 39.17
C LEU A 160 11.96 -26.72 38.86
N GLU A 161 11.95 -25.54 38.24
CA GLU A 161 13.04 -24.54 38.29
C GLU A 161 12.39 -23.15 38.27
N GLY A 162 12.73 -22.17 39.08
CA GLY A 162 13.77 -22.06 40.09
C GLY A 162 13.53 -20.77 40.88
N ASP A 163 14.05 -20.76 42.11
CA ASP A 163 13.78 -19.80 43.16
C ASP A 163 14.20 -18.35 42.86
N ASP A 164 13.43 -17.43 43.43
CA ASP A 164 13.61 -15.98 43.49
C ASP A 164 15.01 -15.58 44.01
N ILE A 165 15.83 -14.95 43.16
CA ILE A 165 17.02 -14.21 43.60
C ILE A 165 16.66 -12.71 43.68
N TYR A 166 16.32 -12.27 44.88
CA TYR A 166 16.22 -10.85 45.24
C TYR A 166 17.63 -10.29 45.51
N GLU A 167 18.10 -9.35 44.69
CA GLU A 167 19.34 -8.63 44.95
C GLU A 167 19.06 -7.41 45.85
N VAL A 168 19.54 -7.47 47.10
CA VAL A 168 19.43 -6.39 48.09
C VAL A 168 20.63 -5.46 47.96
N LEU A 169 20.38 -4.18 47.62
CA LEU A 169 21.38 -3.10 47.60
C LEU A 169 21.72 -2.61 49.01
N PRO A 170 22.99 -2.57 49.45
CA PRO A 170 23.37 -1.99 50.73
C PRO A 170 23.70 -0.48 50.65
N GLY A 171 23.01 0.31 51.48
CA GLY A 171 23.50 1.51 52.21
C GLY A 171 23.89 2.76 51.40
N GLU A 172 23.05 3.81 51.40
CA GLU A 172 23.09 4.98 52.31
C GLU A 172 24.12 6.07 51.97
N LEU A 173 23.61 7.28 51.66
CA LEU A 173 24.25 8.55 52.01
C LEU A 173 23.18 9.51 52.54
N PRO A 174 23.29 9.98 53.79
CA PRO A 174 22.77 11.26 54.19
C PRO A 174 23.93 12.25 54.33
N ASN A 175 23.82 13.44 53.72
CA ASN A 175 23.80 14.62 54.56
C ASN A 175 23.30 15.86 53.81
N SER A 176 22.36 16.51 54.49
CA SER A 176 21.89 17.85 54.26
C SER A 176 22.97 18.86 54.64
N GLN A 177 23.16 19.90 53.83
CA GLN A 177 23.37 21.28 54.26
C GLN A 177 22.79 22.23 53.22
#